data_AF-E2A1E5-F1
#
_entry.id   AF-E2A1E5-F1
#
_cell.length_a   1.000
_cell.length_b   1.000
_cell.length_c   1.000
_cell.angle_alpha   90.00
_cell.angle_beta   90.00
_cell.angle_gamma   90.00
#
_symmetry.space_group_name_H-M   'P 1'
#
loop_
_entity.id
_entity.type
_entity.pdbx_description
1 polymer ?
#
loop_
_entity_poly.entity_id
_entity_poly.type
_entity_poly.pdbx_seq_one_letter_code
_entity_poly.pdbx_strand_id
1 'polypeptide(L)' 'NKLNRFIKTGKDPLPLMSHSDVVYKICCKQCSASYVGQTSRQLSTR' A
#
# COMPACT_ATOMS: atom_id res chain seq x y z
N ASN A 1 -6.41 34.15 12.42
CA ASN A 1 -6.88 33.22 11.36
C ASN A 1 -5.91 32.04 11.27
N LYS A 2 -6.20 30.89 11.92
CA LYS A 2 -5.31 29.69 11.94
C LYS A 2 -6.08 28.43 11.53
N LEU A 3 -6.85 28.52 10.44
CA LEU A 3 -7.66 27.41 9.93
C LEU A 3 -6.81 26.21 9.46
N ASN A 4 -5.53 26.42 9.13
CA ASN A 4 -4.57 25.35 8.77
C ASN A 4 -4.37 24.28 9.86
N ARG A 5 -4.74 24.53 11.13
CA ARG A 5 -4.70 23.49 12.18
C ARG A 5 -5.82 22.46 11.98
N PHE A 6 -6.97 22.91 11.46
CA PHE A 6 -8.20 22.13 11.39
C PHE A 6 -8.43 21.56 10.00
N ILE A 7 -8.08 22.34 8.97
CA ILE A 7 -8.26 21.95 7.57
C ILE A 7 -6.90 21.51 7.04
N LYS A 8 -6.68 20.19 7.01
CA LYS A 8 -5.53 19.61 6.33
C LYS A 8 -5.87 19.45 4.85
N THR A 9 -5.16 20.16 3.99
CA THR A 9 -5.30 20.01 2.54
C THR A 9 -4.47 18.81 2.08
N GLY A 10 -5.08 17.62 2.10
CA GLY A 10 -4.48 16.37 1.64
C GLY A 10 -5.34 15.17 2.01
N LYS A 11 -5.25 14.09 1.24
CA LYS A 11 -5.84 12.80 1.64
C LYS A 11 -5.02 12.23 2.79
N ASP A 12 -5.69 11.61 3.75
CA ASP A 12 -4.98 10.84 4.77
C ASP A 12 -4.27 9.65 4.11
N PRO A 13 -3.03 9.33 4.52
CA PRO A 13 -2.31 8.19 4.00
C PRO A 13 -3.07 6.91 4.34
N LEU A 14 -3.30 6.09 3.31
CA LEU A 14 -3.92 4.79 3.48
C LEU A 14 -2.91 3.79 4.09
N PRO A 15 -3.33 2.95 5.06
CA PRO A 15 -2.53 1.83 5.53
C PRO A 15 -2.10 0.91 4.38
N LEU A 16 -0.88 0.36 4.43
CA LEU A 16 -0.28 -0.44 3.34
C LEU A 16 -1.22 -1.55 2.81
N MET A 17 -1.91 -2.25 3.72
CA MET A 17 -2.79 -3.36 3.35
C MET A 17 -4.08 -2.92 2.66
N SER A 18 -4.45 -1.64 2.75
CA SER A 18 -5.66 -1.09 2.12
C SER A 18 -5.42 -0.50 0.71
N HIS A 19 -4.19 -0.58 0.20
CA HIS A 19 -3.88 -0.13 -1.16
C HIS A 19 -4.32 -1.15 -2.21
N SER A 20 -4.88 -0.66 -3.30
CA SER A 20 -5.20 -1.41 -4.53
C SER A 20 -4.20 -1.04 -5.63
N ASP A 21 -4.15 -1.82 -6.71
CA ASP A 21 -3.28 -1.56 -7.86
C ASP A 21 -1.78 -1.47 -7.51
N VAL A 22 -1.37 -2.25 -6.50
CA VAL A 22 0.02 -2.31 -6.03
C VAL A 22 0.72 -3.58 -6.52
N VAL A 23 2.03 -3.45 -6.77
CA VAL A 23 2.92 -4.59 -7.02
C VAL A 23 3.50 -5.05 -5.69
N TYR A 24 3.37 -6.34 -5.39
CA TYR A 24 3.95 -6.96 -4.20
C TYR A 24 4.96 -8.04 -4.57
N LYS A 25 5.88 -8.32 -3.64
CA LYS A 25 6.95 -9.30 -3.80
C LYS A 25 6.98 -10.25 -2.61
N ILE A 26 6.99 -11.55 -2.90
CA ILE A 26 7.21 -12.61 -1.92
C ILE A 26 8.56 -13.26 -2.23
N CYS A 27 9.50 -13.17 -1.29
CA CYS A 27 10.83 -13.74 -1.44
C CYS A 27 10.83 -15.22 -1.04
N CYS A 28 11.48 -16.07 -1.84
CA CYS A 28 11.83 -17.42 -1.39
C CYS A 28 12.87 -17.31 -0.27
N LYS A 29 12.71 -18.11 0.78
CA LYS A 29 13.66 -18.10 1.92
C LYS A 29 14.93 -18.92 1.65
N GLN A 30 14.86 -19.88 0.72
CA GLN A 30 15.89 -20.89 0.49
C GLN A 30 16.63 -20.70 -0.85
N CYS A 31 16.21 -19.75 -1.69
CA CYS A 31 16.92 -19.42 -2.92
C CYS A 31 16.70 -17.96 -3.32
N SER A 32 17.41 -17.50 -4.36
CA SER A 32 17.31 -16.14 -4.90
C SER A 32 16.02 -15.85 -5.68
N ALA A 33 15.10 -16.81 -5.78
CA ALA A 33 13.85 -16.63 -6.49
C ALA A 33 12.87 -15.75 -5.67
N SER A 34 12.01 -15.03 -6.39
CA SER A 34 10.92 -14.26 -5.78
C SER A 34 9.70 -14.26 -6.69
N TYR A 35 8.53 -14.41 -6.09
CA TYR A 35 7.26 -14.22 -6.77
C TYR A 35 6.90 -12.74 -6.73
N VAL A 36 6.54 -12.18 -7.89
CA VAL A 36 6.08 -10.79 -8.02
C VAL A 36 4.71 -10.81 -8.67
N GLY A 37 3.75 -10.11 -8.07
CA GLY A 37 2.37 -10.04 -8.57
C GLY A 37 1.80 -8.64 -8.42
N GLN A 38 0.78 -8.33 -9.23
CA GLN A 38 0.01 -7.09 -9.13
C GLN A 38 -1.39 -7.39 -8.58
N THR A 39 -1.93 -6.50 -7.75
CA THR A 39 -3.32 -6.56 -7.29
C THR A 39 -4.21 -5.64 -8.12
N SER A 40 -5.49 -5.99 -8.26
CA SER A 40 -6.54 -5.03 -8.66
C SER A 40 -7.44 -4.68 -7.47
N ARG A 41 -7.59 -5.62 -6.53
CA ARG A 41 -8.24 -5.42 -5.23
C ARG A 41 -7.22 -4.95 -4.18
N GLN A 42 -7.70 -4.61 -2.99
CA GLN A 42 -6.86 -4.23 -1.86
C GLN A 42 -5.90 -5.36 -1.49
N LEU A 43 -4.66 -5.00 -1.12
CA LEU A 43 -3.61 -5.95 -0.76
C LEU A 43 -4.02 -6.88 0.40
N SER A 44 -4.86 -6.41 1.31
CA SER A 44 -5.45 -7.19 2.43
C SER A 44 -6.29 -8.38 2.01
N THR A 45 -6.80 -8.39 0.77
CA THR A 45 -7.68 -9.44 0.26
C THR A 45 -6.94 -10.51 -0.54
N ARG A 46 -5.59 -10.44 -0.56
CA ARG A 46 -4.71 -11.38 -1.26
C ARG A 46 -4.01 -12.35 -0.31
#